data_AF-A0A8T2XFH1-F1
#
_entry.id   AF-A0A8T2XFH1-F1
#
_cell.length_a   1.000
_cell.length_b   1.000
_cell.length_c   1.000
_cell.angle_alpha   90.00
_cell.angle_beta   90.00
_cell.angle_gamma   90.00
#
_symmetry.space_group_name_H-M   'P 1'
#
loop_
_entity.id
_entity.type
_entity.pdbx_description
1 polymer ?
#
loop_
_entity_poly.entity_id
_entity_poly.type
_entity_poly.pdbx_seq_one_letter_code
_entity_poly.pdbx_strand_id
1 'polypeptide(L)'
;MRAKALPFLIFCLSIVQCFSHAAESNGASEKPETVSFETAGGLRHSFPKGFVFGTATSAYQVEGMAEKDGRGPSIWDEFVKIPGIVANNATGEVAVDQYHHYKEDVDIMKMLNFDAYRFSISWSRIFPDGTGKVNWLGVAYYNRLIDYMIEKGITPYANLYHYDLPLALEKKYKGLLSYQEKQKGRIGILLDFVYYEPLTSSKADNLAAQRARDFHIGCISPCDCSHI
;
A
#
# COMPACT_ATOMS: atom_id res chain seq x y z
N MET A 1 -94.02 -23.94 10.00
CA MET A 1 -94.65 -22.90 10.85
C MET A 1 -93.80 -22.72 12.10
N ARG A 2 -93.26 -21.50 12.31
CA ARG A 2 -92.78 -20.82 13.56
C ARG A 2 -91.86 -21.60 14.55
N ALA A 3 -90.76 -21.08 15.09
CA ALA A 3 -90.34 -19.70 15.37
C ALA A 3 -88.81 -19.59 15.68
N LYS A 4 -88.23 -18.41 15.34
CA LYS A 4 -87.26 -17.49 16.05
C LYS A 4 -86.11 -18.09 16.89
N ALA A 5 -84.90 -17.52 17.02
CA ALA A 5 -84.06 -16.47 16.41
C ALA A 5 -82.66 -16.58 17.09
N LEU A 6 -81.61 -16.05 16.45
CA LEU A 6 -80.16 -16.20 16.73
C LEU A 6 -79.59 -15.03 17.61
N PRO A 7 -78.25 -14.84 17.79
CA PRO A 7 -77.31 -15.29 18.85
C PRO A 7 -76.66 -14.12 19.67
N PHE A 8 -75.69 -14.37 20.57
CA PHE A 8 -74.74 -13.33 21.00
C PHE A 8 -73.34 -13.84 21.45
N LEU A 9 -72.36 -12.93 21.31
CA LEU A 9 -70.89 -12.95 21.38
C LEU A 9 -70.28 -12.83 22.81
N ILE A 10 -69.03 -13.33 22.96
CA ILE A 10 -67.80 -12.78 23.63
C ILE A 10 -67.88 -12.07 25.01
N PHE A 11 -66.97 -12.41 25.96
CA PHE A 11 -66.36 -11.40 26.88
C PHE A 11 -65.00 -11.80 27.50
N CYS A 12 -64.20 -10.77 27.82
CA CYS A 12 -62.79 -10.72 28.22
C CYS A 12 -62.53 -10.64 29.75
N LEU A 13 -61.24 -10.84 30.14
CA LEU A 13 -60.41 -10.13 31.14
C LEU A 13 -60.44 -10.48 32.67
N SER A 14 -59.20 -10.72 33.16
CA SER A 14 -58.55 -10.36 34.46
C SER A 14 -58.86 -11.11 35.77
N ILE A 15 -57.81 -11.64 36.43
CA ILE A 15 -57.28 -11.20 37.76
C ILE A 15 -56.07 -12.07 38.19
N VAL A 16 -55.09 -11.39 38.77
CA VAL A 16 -53.76 -11.78 39.27
C VAL A 16 -53.85 -12.49 40.62
N GLN A 17 -53.03 -13.53 40.87
CA GLN A 17 -52.30 -13.67 42.16
C GLN A 17 -51.10 -14.62 42.10
N CYS A 18 -50.01 -14.11 42.65
CA CYS A 18 -48.64 -14.59 42.78
C CYS A 18 -48.46 -15.97 43.45
N PHE A 19 -47.49 -16.75 42.96
CA PHE A 19 -46.53 -17.43 43.81
C PHE A 19 -45.12 -17.23 43.26
N SER A 20 -44.28 -16.66 44.11
CA SER A 20 -42.89 -16.31 43.85
C SER A 20 -42.00 -17.54 43.95
N HIS A 21 -41.24 -17.83 42.90
CA HIS A 21 -39.91 -18.42 43.03
C HIS A 21 -38.96 -17.56 42.20
N ALA A 22 -38.19 -16.75 42.91
CA ALA A 22 -37.11 -15.97 42.34
C ALA A 22 -36.02 -16.95 41.88
N ALA A 23 -35.88 -17.13 40.58
CA ALA A 23 -34.62 -17.55 40.00
C ALA A 23 -33.72 -16.32 39.95
N GLU A 24 -32.67 -16.30 40.77
CA GLU A 24 -31.61 -15.30 40.68
C GLU A 24 -30.93 -15.42 39.31
N SER A 25 -31.39 -14.62 38.35
CA SER A 25 -30.56 -14.29 37.20
C SER A 25 -29.48 -13.34 37.70
N ASN A 26 -28.26 -13.82 37.86
CA ASN A 26 -27.08 -12.96 37.97
C ASN A 26 -26.90 -12.22 36.64
N GLY A 27 -27.67 -11.13 36.49
CA GLY A 27 -27.50 -10.13 35.46
C GLY A 27 -26.26 -9.32 35.78
N ALA A 28 -25.09 -9.92 35.54
CA ALA A 28 -23.89 -9.14 35.31
C ALA A 28 -24.11 -8.41 33.98
N SER A 29 -24.42 -7.12 34.07
CA SER A 29 -24.28 -6.20 32.95
C SER A 29 -22.80 -6.17 32.60
N GLU A 30 -22.37 -7.07 31.71
CA GLU A 30 -21.08 -6.98 31.06
C GLU A 30 -21.09 -5.68 30.26
N LYS A 31 -20.51 -4.63 30.84
CA LYS A 31 -20.06 -3.49 30.04
C LYS A 31 -19.14 -4.05 28.96
N PRO A 32 -19.32 -3.68 27.68
CA PRO A 32 -18.33 -4.06 26.68
C PRO A 32 -16.98 -3.58 27.20
N GLU A 33 -16.00 -4.48 27.29
CA GLU A 33 -14.63 -4.09 27.58
C GLU A 33 -14.26 -3.05 26.52
N THR A 34 -14.16 -1.79 26.95
CA THR A 34 -13.46 -0.79 26.18
C THR A 34 -12.00 -1.21 26.22
N VAL A 35 -11.60 -2.04 25.28
CA VAL A 35 -10.19 -2.25 24.98
C VAL A 35 -9.70 -0.87 24.56
N SER A 36 -9.01 -0.18 25.48
CA SER A 36 -8.21 0.97 25.10
C SER A 36 -7.12 0.42 24.20
N PHE A 37 -7.31 0.51 22.90
CA PHE A 37 -6.18 0.47 21.98
C PHE A 37 -5.32 1.66 22.39
N GLU A 38 -4.26 1.41 23.16
CA GLU A 38 -3.17 2.38 23.26
C GLU A 38 -2.57 2.47 21.86
N THR A 39 -3.18 3.30 21.02
CA THR A 39 -2.78 3.56 19.64
C THR A 39 -1.36 4.08 19.63
N ALA A 40 -0.36 3.21 19.44
CA ALA A 40 1.03 3.48 19.06
C ALA A 40 1.79 4.64 19.77
N GLY A 41 1.20 5.35 20.73
CA GLY A 41 1.76 6.51 21.40
C GLY A 41 2.86 6.10 22.38
N GLY A 42 2.72 4.88 22.92
CA GLY A 42 3.78 4.19 23.64
C GLY A 42 4.97 3.76 22.77
N LEU A 43 4.82 3.68 21.45
CA LEU A 43 5.94 3.30 20.56
C LEU A 43 6.69 4.51 20.05
N ARG A 44 6.01 5.62 19.73
CA ARG A 44 6.68 6.80 19.13
C ARG A 44 7.76 7.42 20.02
N HIS A 45 7.61 7.36 21.35
CA HIS A 45 8.62 7.88 22.28
C HIS A 45 9.87 6.98 22.38
N SER A 46 9.79 5.73 21.92
CA SER A 46 10.93 4.81 21.87
C SER A 46 11.85 5.09 20.67
N PHE A 47 11.45 5.97 19.75
CA PHE A 47 12.25 6.36 18.58
C PHE A 47 12.81 7.78 18.75
N PRO A 48 13.89 8.14 18.02
CA PRO A 48 14.41 9.50 18.02
C PRO A 48 13.33 10.54 17.68
N LYS A 49 13.46 11.73 18.27
CA LYS A 49 12.56 12.84 17.96
C LYS A 49 12.58 13.14 16.46
N GLY A 50 11.41 13.17 15.83
CA GLY A 50 11.26 13.39 14.40
C GLY A 50 11.43 12.12 13.54
N PHE A 51 11.45 10.94 14.15
CA PHE A 51 11.36 9.68 13.40
C PHE A 51 10.06 9.62 12.60
N VAL A 52 10.17 9.31 11.31
CA VAL A 52 9.06 9.32 10.36
C VAL A 52 8.54 7.90 10.17
N PHE A 53 7.27 7.69 10.46
CA PHE A 53 6.55 6.46 10.11
C PHE A 53 5.73 6.69 8.85
N GLY A 54 5.79 5.75 7.91
CA GLY A 54 5.05 5.89 6.66
C GLY A 54 4.75 4.57 5.99
N THR A 55 3.96 4.65 4.93
CA THR A 55 3.66 3.54 4.03
C THR A 55 4.39 3.72 2.70
N ALA A 56 4.50 2.65 1.92
CA ALA A 56 5.20 2.67 0.64
C ALA A 56 4.46 1.87 -0.43
N THR A 57 4.35 2.43 -1.63
CA THR A 57 3.75 1.80 -2.81
C THR A 57 4.61 2.06 -4.06
N SER A 58 4.16 1.56 -5.21
CA SER A 58 4.67 1.92 -6.53
C SER A 58 3.54 2.16 -7.52
N ALA A 59 3.80 2.99 -8.53
CA ALA A 59 2.83 3.45 -9.51
C ALA A 59 2.06 2.29 -10.17
N TYR A 60 2.77 1.33 -10.77
CA TYR A 60 2.14 0.23 -11.50
C TYR A 60 1.34 -0.72 -10.60
N GLN A 61 1.68 -0.82 -9.31
CA GLN A 61 1.00 -1.69 -8.37
C GLN A 61 -0.34 -1.12 -7.87
N VAL A 62 -0.52 0.21 -7.87
CA VAL A 62 -1.67 0.85 -7.22
C VAL A 62 -2.47 1.79 -8.09
N GLU A 63 -1.86 2.45 -9.07
CA GLU A 63 -2.54 3.53 -9.82
C GLU A 63 -3.66 3.01 -10.72
N GLY A 64 -3.40 1.98 -11.51
CA GLY A 64 -4.22 1.68 -12.67
C GLY A 64 -4.07 2.73 -13.77
N MET A 65 -5.11 2.89 -14.60
CA MET A 65 -5.13 3.84 -15.72
C MET A 65 -3.93 3.65 -16.66
N ALA A 66 -3.60 2.37 -16.94
CA ALA A 66 -2.36 1.99 -17.64
C ALA A 66 -2.30 2.54 -19.08
N GLU A 67 -3.42 2.53 -19.81
CA GLU A 67 -3.50 2.98 -21.22
C GLU A 67 -4.36 4.25 -21.38
N LYS A 68 -4.54 5.03 -20.31
CA LYS A 68 -5.41 6.21 -20.27
C LYS A 68 -4.63 7.49 -19.93
N ASP A 69 -5.26 8.64 -20.20
CA ASP A 69 -4.71 9.99 -19.96
C ASP A 69 -3.30 10.19 -20.50
N GLY A 70 -3.01 9.59 -21.66
CA GLY A 70 -1.75 9.75 -22.37
C GLY A 70 -0.55 9.01 -21.76
N ARG A 71 -0.74 8.12 -20.78
CA ARG A 71 0.33 7.23 -20.32
C ARG A 71 0.78 6.30 -21.45
N GLY A 72 2.09 6.25 -21.71
CA GLY A 72 2.69 5.26 -22.62
C GLY A 72 2.90 3.89 -21.94
N PRO A 73 3.05 2.81 -22.72
CA PRO A 73 3.32 1.49 -22.15
C PRO A 73 4.71 1.43 -21.51
N SER A 74 4.78 0.77 -20.36
CA SER A 74 6.02 0.33 -19.73
C SER A 74 6.36 -1.10 -20.16
N ILE A 75 7.56 -1.58 -19.80
CA ILE A 75 7.95 -2.97 -19.99
C ILE A 75 7.00 -3.97 -19.30
N TRP A 76 6.41 -3.60 -18.16
CA TRP A 76 5.45 -4.44 -17.45
C TRP A 76 4.13 -4.59 -18.20
N ASP A 77 3.67 -3.55 -18.89
CA ASP A 77 2.42 -3.60 -19.66
C ASP A 77 2.50 -4.66 -20.77
N GLU A 78 3.68 -4.86 -21.37
CA GLU A 78 3.90 -5.94 -22.35
C GLU A 78 4.22 -7.28 -21.69
N PHE A 79 5.00 -7.28 -20.61
CA PHE A 79 5.39 -8.50 -19.93
C PHE A 79 4.19 -9.29 -19.42
N VAL A 80 3.20 -8.62 -18.79
CA VAL A 80 2.00 -9.29 -18.24
C VAL A 80 1.06 -9.85 -19.30
N LYS A 81 1.21 -9.47 -20.58
CA LYS A 81 0.40 -10.02 -21.69
C LYS A 81 0.82 -11.45 -22.06
N ILE A 82 1.96 -11.93 -21.57
CA ILE A 82 2.43 -13.31 -21.79
C ILE A 82 1.56 -14.26 -20.96
N PRO A 83 0.80 -15.18 -21.58
CA PRO A 83 -0.10 -16.07 -20.85
C PRO A 83 0.63 -16.92 -19.80
N GLY A 84 0.10 -16.96 -18.58
CA GLY A 84 0.62 -17.76 -17.47
C GLY A 84 1.79 -17.14 -16.71
N ILE A 85 2.27 -15.94 -17.10
CA ILE A 85 3.40 -15.29 -16.41
C ILE A 85 2.98 -14.64 -15.09
N VAL A 86 1.74 -14.16 -15.02
CA VAL A 86 1.09 -13.67 -13.79
C VAL A 86 0.02 -14.68 -13.40
N ALA A 87 -0.09 -14.96 -12.09
CA ALA A 87 -1.17 -15.78 -11.56
C ALA A 87 -2.53 -15.25 -12.03
N ASN A 88 -3.38 -16.16 -12.54
CA ASN A 88 -4.70 -15.85 -13.10
C ASN A 88 -4.68 -14.83 -14.26
N ASN A 89 -3.53 -14.59 -14.91
CA ASN A 89 -3.35 -13.57 -15.94
C ASN A 89 -3.80 -12.17 -15.48
N ALA A 90 -3.62 -11.84 -14.20
CA ALA A 90 -3.96 -10.53 -13.66
C ALA A 90 -3.05 -9.43 -14.24
N THR A 91 -3.56 -8.20 -14.30
CA THR A 91 -2.88 -7.04 -14.89
C THR A 91 -2.89 -5.84 -13.95
N GLY A 92 -2.01 -4.85 -14.23
CA GLY A 92 -2.00 -3.54 -13.57
C GLY A 92 -2.90 -2.51 -14.25
N GLU A 93 -3.82 -2.92 -15.13
CA GLU A 93 -4.63 -1.99 -15.94
C GLU A 93 -5.52 -1.09 -15.07
N VAL A 94 -6.12 -1.70 -14.03
CA VAL A 94 -6.94 -1.02 -13.01
C VAL A 94 -6.25 -1.05 -11.64
N ALA A 95 -5.57 -2.15 -11.30
CA ALA A 95 -4.96 -2.35 -9.97
C ALA A 95 -5.99 -2.11 -8.84
N VAL A 96 -5.66 -1.26 -7.85
CA VAL A 96 -6.60 -0.81 -6.81
C VAL A 96 -7.21 0.58 -7.09
N ASP A 97 -6.97 1.12 -8.29
CA ASP A 97 -7.51 2.38 -8.79
C ASP A 97 -7.19 3.63 -7.93
N GLN A 98 -5.98 3.67 -7.35
CA GLN A 98 -5.50 4.85 -6.62
C GLN A 98 -5.51 6.11 -7.50
N TYR A 99 -5.43 5.97 -8.84
CA TYR A 99 -5.49 7.13 -9.74
C TYR A 99 -6.74 7.99 -9.50
N HIS A 100 -7.88 7.36 -9.20
CA HIS A 100 -9.13 8.06 -8.88
C HIS A 100 -9.35 8.17 -7.37
N HIS A 101 -8.93 7.18 -6.58
CA HIS A 101 -9.24 7.07 -5.15
C HIS A 101 -8.12 7.56 -4.22
N TYR A 102 -7.10 8.24 -4.74
CA TYR A 102 -5.97 8.73 -3.93
C TYR A 102 -6.35 9.55 -2.71
N LYS A 103 -7.49 10.26 -2.73
CA LYS A 103 -7.95 11.03 -1.56
C LYS A 103 -8.34 10.11 -0.42
N GLU A 104 -9.03 9.02 -0.71
CA GLU A 104 -9.45 8.02 0.27
C GLU A 104 -8.22 7.34 0.87
N ASP A 105 -7.25 6.97 0.04
CA ASP A 105 -5.99 6.37 0.49
C ASP A 105 -5.20 7.30 1.42
N VAL A 106 -5.09 8.58 1.07
CA VAL A 106 -4.40 9.59 1.91
C VAL A 106 -5.16 9.84 3.21
N ASP A 107 -6.49 9.86 3.17
CA ASP A 107 -7.32 10.01 4.37
C ASP A 107 -7.15 8.82 5.32
N ILE A 108 -7.04 7.60 4.81
CA ILE A 108 -6.71 6.40 5.60
C ILE A 108 -5.32 6.53 6.22
N MET A 109 -4.31 6.97 5.46
CA MET A 109 -2.95 7.18 6.00
C MET A 109 -2.96 8.17 7.16
N LYS A 110 -3.74 9.25 7.02
CA LYS A 110 -3.91 10.25 8.08
C LYS A 110 -4.63 9.69 9.30
N MET A 111 -5.70 8.95 9.10
CA MET A 111 -6.48 8.30 10.17
C MET A 111 -5.62 7.32 10.97
N LEU A 112 -4.75 6.58 10.30
CA LEU A 112 -3.80 5.65 10.92
C LEU A 112 -2.57 6.34 11.52
N ASN A 113 -2.54 7.68 11.52
CA ASN A 113 -1.48 8.50 12.11
C ASN A 113 -0.10 8.21 11.51
N PHE A 114 -0.01 8.04 10.18
CA PHE A 114 1.27 8.05 9.46
C PHE A 114 1.76 9.48 9.20
N ASP A 115 3.08 9.64 9.13
CA ASP A 115 3.76 10.93 8.92
C ASP A 115 4.12 11.16 7.45
N ALA A 116 4.31 10.08 6.69
CA ALA A 116 4.80 10.12 5.32
C ALA A 116 4.22 9.02 4.44
N TYR A 117 4.24 9.28 3.13
CA TYR A 117 3.91 8.29 2.12
C TYR A 117 4.96 8.31 1.01
N ARG A 118 5.60 7.16 0.81
CA ARG A 118 6.51 6.93 -0.31
C ARG A 118 5.74 6.35 -1.48
N PHE A 119 5.64 7.08 -2.57
CA PHE A 119 5.05 6.62 -3.83
C PHE A 119 6.12 6.64 -4.93
N SER A 120 5.85 6.03 -6.08
CA SER A 120 6.69 6.22 -7.26
C SER A 120 5.96 6.99 -8.35
N ILE A 121 6.73 7.69 -9.18
CA ILE A 121 6.22 8.40 -10.36
C ILE A 121 6.42 7.50 -11.57
N SER A 122 5.33 7.19 -12.28
CA SER A 122 5.41 6.43 -13.52
C SER A 122 6.10 7.25 -14.60
N TRP A 123 7.29 6.80 -15.01
CA TRP A 123 8.06 7.47 -16.05
C TRP A 123 7.25 7.58 -17.34
N SER A 124 6.65 6.48 -17.80
CA SER A 124 5.83 6.48 -19.03
C SER A 124 4.54 7.30 -18.92
N ARG A 125 4.12 7.69 -17.71
CA ARG A 125 3.02 8.64 -17.51
C ARG A 125 3.46 10.09 -17.72
N ILE A 126 4.71 10.44 -17.38
CA ILE A 126 5.28 11.79 -17.60
C ILE A 126 5.80 11.94 -19.03
N PHE A 127 6.56 10.95 -19.50
CA PHE A 127 7.13 10.87 -20.85
C PHE A 127 6.67 9.57 -21.51
N PRO A 128 5.62 9.58 -22.33
CA PRO A 128 5.06 8.35 -22.93
C PRO A 128 6.07 7.56 -23.75
N ASP A 129 6.93 8.26 -24.48
CA ASP A 129 8.03 7.67 -25.26
C ASP A 129 9.37 7.60 -24.47
N GLY A 130 9.30 7.82 -23.16
CA GLY A 130 10.43 7.89 -22.22
C GLY A 130 11.31 9.15 -22.32
N THR A 131 11.24 9.88 -23.44
CA THR A 131 11.93 11.17 -23.64
C THR A 131 11.07 12.12 -24.45
N GLY A 132 11.43 13.41 -24.48
CA GLY A 132 10.79 14.38 -25.38
C GLY A 132 9.49 14.95 -24.83
N LYS A 133 8.36 14.67 -25.50
CA LYS A 133 7.07 15.33 -25.21
C LYS A 133 6.55 14.94 -23.82
N VAL A 134 6.30 15.95 -23.00
CA VAL A 134 5.67 15.79 -21.68
C VAL A 134 4.17 15.54 -21.83
N ASN A 135 3.65 14.57 -21.09
CA ASN A 135 2.22 14.39 -20.87
C ASN A 135 1.76 15.18 -19.64
N TRP A 136 1.16 16.34 -19.88
CA TRP A 136 0.71 17.24 -18.82
C TRP A 136 -0.46 16.70 -17.99
N LEU A 137 -1.26 15.76 -18.51
CA LEU A 137 -2.30 15.10 -17.72
C LEU A 137 -1.67 14.20 -16.63
N GLY A 138 -0.58 13.52 -16.96
CA GLY A 138 0.24 12.76 -16.01
C GLY A 138 0.84 13.66 -14.93
N VAL A 139 1.42 14.80 -15.32
CA VAL A 139 1.94 15.79 -14.38
C VAL A 139 0.84 16.31 -13.46
N ALA A 140 -0.33 16.63 -14.02
CA ALA A 140 -1.47 17.12 -13.24
C ALA A 140 -1.97 16.08 -12.22
N TYR A 141 -1.92 14.79 -12.53
CA TYR A 141 -2.25 13.74 -11.56
C TYR A 141 -1.31 13.75 -10.35
N TYR A 142 0.01 13.73 -10.56
CA TYR A 142 0.97 13.74 -9.45
C TYR A 142 0.91 15.03 -8.65
N ASN A 143 0.66 16.18 -9.29
CA ASN A 143 0.41 17.44 -8.56
C ASN A 143 -0.80 17.30 -7.64
N ARG A 144 -1.95 16.80 -8.14
CA ARG A 144 -3.14 16.61 -7.30
C ARG A 144 -2.90 15.67 -6.12
N LEU A 145 -2.15 14.59 -6.32
CA LEU A 145 -1.77 13.66 -5.25
C LEU A 145 -0.89 14.36 -4.20
N ILE A 146 0.19 15.00 -4.63
CA ILE A 146 1.15 15.68 -3.75
C ILE A 146 0.48 16.82 -2.98
N ASP A 147 -0.30 17.66 -3.66
CA ASP A 147 -1.02 18.77 -3.05
C ASP A 147 -1.95 18.27 -1.94
N TYR A 148 -2.68 17.18 -2.19
CA TYR A 148 -3.59 16.60 -1.20
C TYR A 148 -2.85 15.96 -0.01
N MET A 149 -1.71 15.33 -0.25
CA MET A 149 -0.85 14.83 0.83
C MET A 149 -0.36 15.96 1.74
N ILE A 150 0.12 17.06 1.14
CA ILE A 150 0.58 18.24 1.88
C ILE A 150 -0.59 18.86 2.67
N GLU A 151 -1.77 18.98 2.05
CA GLU A 151 -2.99 19.46 2.70
C GLU A 151 -3.33 18.64 3.97
N LYS A 152 -3.15 17.31 3.91
CA LYS A 152 -3.41 16.40 5.05
C LYS A 152 -2.25 16.28 6.04
N GLY A 153 -1.12 16.94 5.75
CA GLY A 153 0.09 16.88 6.56
C GLY A 153 0.80 15.53 6.46
N ILE A 154 0.71 14.85 5.31
CA ILE A 154 1.49 13.65 4.97
C ILE A 154 2.68 14.09 4.12
N THR A 155 3.90 13.72 4.54
CA THR A 155 5.12 14.09 3.82
C THR A 155 5.30 13.21 2.57
N PRO A 156 5.39 13.80 1.36
CA PRO A 156 5.62 13.04 0.13
C PRO A 156 7.08 12.63 -0.05
N TYR A 157 7.32 11.33 -0.25
CA TYR A 157 8.61 10.81 -0.70
C TYR A 157 8.46 10.23 -2.11
N ALA A 158 8.98 10.94 -3.11
CA ALA A 158 8.85 10.53 -4.51
C ALA A 158 10.02 9.64 -4.95
N ASN A 159 9.72 8.38 -5.26
CA ASN A 159 10.64 7.47 -5.95
C ASN A 159 10.53 7.65 -7.47
N LEU A 160 11.65 7.84 -8.16
CA LEU A 160 11.65 8.17 -9.59
C LEU A 160 11.60 6.96 -10.53
N TYR A 161 11.86 5.76 -10.01
CA TYR A 161 11.81 4.53 -10.80
C TYR A 161 11.41 3.33 -9.94
N HIS A 162 10.40 2.58 -10.37
CA HIS A 162 9.99 1.35 -9.69
C HIS A 162 9.61 0.29 -10.73
N TYR A 163 10.61 -0.15 -11.49
CA TYR A 163 10.53 -1.21 -12.52
C TYR A 163 9.66 -0.89 -13.75
N ASP A 164 9.08 0.30 -13.84
CA ASP A 164 8.15 0.74 -14.89
C ASP A 164 8.84 1.51 -16.01
N LEU A 165 9.92 0.94 -16.55
CA LEU A 165 10.67 1.54 -17.68
C LEU A 165 9.75 1.73 -18.89
N PRO A 166 9.72 2.92 -19.54
CA PRO A 166 8.97 3.12 -20.76
C PRO A 166 9.42 2.13 -21.86
N LEU A 167 8.48 1.41 -22.44
CA LEU A 167 8.74 0.38 -23.45
C LEU A 167 9.48 0.93 -24.67
N ALA A 168 9.25 2.21 -25.00
CA ALA A 168 9.93 2.90 -26.08
C ALA A 168 11.47 2.90 -25.90
N LEU A 169 11.97 3.05 -24.67
CA LEU A 169 13.41 3.05 -24.38
C LEU A 169 14.01 1.64 -24.46
N GLU A 170 13.26 0.64 -24.01
CA GLU A 170 13.64 -0.77 -24.18
C GLU A 170 13.78 -1.12 -25.67
N LYS A 171 12.78 -0.78 -26.49
CA LYS A 171 12.81 -1.01 -27.94
C LYS A 171 13.91 -0.21 -28.65
N LYS A 172 14.24 0.99 -28.17
CA LYS A 172 15.19 1.88 -28.83
C LYS A 172 16.65 1.47 -28.59
N TYR A 173 17.02 1.14 -27.35
CA TYR A 173 18.41 0.87 -26.98
C TYR A 173 18.59 -0.15 -25.86
N LYS A 174 17.60 -1.02 -25.61
CA LYS A 174 17.61 -2.05 -24.55
C LYS A 174 17.67 -1.46 -23.13
N GLY A 175 17.04 -0.31 -22.94
CA GLY A 175 16.75 0.22 -21.61
C GLY A 175 17.98 0.40 -20.73
N LEU A 176 18.00 -0.31 -19.60
CA LEU A 176 19.06 -0.22 -18.59
C LEU A 176 20.39 -0.86 -19.01
N LEU A 177 20.44 -1.58 -20.14
CA LEU A 177 21.68 -2.16 -20.66
C LEU A 177 22.60 -1.11 -21.32
N SER A 178 22.08 0.10 -21.58
CA SER A 178 22.86 1.20 -22.15
C SER A 178 23.32 2.16 -21.05
N TYR A 179 24.62 2.16 -20.76
CA TYR A 179 25.23 3.07 -19.77
C TYR A 179 25.17 4.54 -20.21
N GLN A 180 24.95 5.46 -19.26
CA GLN A 180 25.12 6.89 -19.46
C GLN A 180 26.16 7.43 -18.48
N GLU A 181 27.16 8.15 -19.00
CA GLU A 181 28.35 8.55 -18.22
C GLU A 181 28.09 9.63 -17.15
N LYS A 182 27.01 10.40 -17.22
CA LYS A 182 26.80 11.56 -16.33
C LYS A 182 25.34 11.73 -15.92
N GLN A 183 25.08 11.73 -14.62
CA GLN A 183 23.81 12.09 -14.01
C GLN A 183 24.09 13.18 -12.96
N LYS A 184 23.68 14.44 -13.24
CA LYS A 184 24.05 15.62 -12.44
C LYS A 184 23.04 15.92 -11.33
N GLY A 185 22.95 15.05 -10.31
CA GLY A 185 22.04 15.24 -9.17
C GLY A 185 22.54 14.58 -7.88
N ARG A 186 21.85 14.85 -6.77
CA ARG A 186 21.94 14.05 -5.54
C ARG A 186 20.70 13.15 -5.51
N ILE A 187 20.91 11.84 -5.45
CA ILE A 187 19.86 10.82 -5.52
C ILE A 187 20.09 9.83 -4.38
N GLY A 188 19.03 9.51 -3.63
CA GLY A 188 19.03 8.35 -2.73
C GLY A 188 18.60 7.12 -3.52
N ILE A 189 19.11 5.95 -3.14
CA ILE A 189 18.73 4.66 -3.73
C ILE A 189 18.07 3.80 -2.65
N LEU A 190 17.01 3.10 -3.00
CA LEU A 190 16.40 2.08 -2.16
C LEU A 190 17.03 0.74 -2.53
N LEU A 191 17.73 0.12 -1.59
CA LEU A 191 18.33 -1.20 -1.75
C LEU A 191 17.52 -2.21 -0.95
N ASP A 192 17.06 -3.27 -1.60
CA ASP A 192 16.56 -4.43 -0.90
C ASP A 192 17.70 -5.11 -0.13
N PHE A 193 17.38 -5.61 1.06
CA PHE A 193 18.32 -6.37 1.86
C PHE A 193 17.65 -7.56 2.51
N VAL A 194 18.07 -8.75 2.11
CA VAL A 194 17.86 -9.96 2.89
C VAL A 194 19.02 -10.13 3.87
N TYR A 195 18.71 -10.23 5.17
CA TYR A 195 19.72 -10.55 6.17
C TYR A 195 20.08 -12.03 6.07
N TYR A 196 21.32 -12.32 5.68
CA TYR A 196 21.85 -13.68 5.58
C TYR A 196 22.58 -14.07 6.87
N GLU A 197 21.92 -14.86 7.70
CA GLU A 197 22.51 -15.49 8.89
C GLU A 197 23.23 -16.79 8.49
N PRO A 198 24.47 -17.04 8.94
CA PRO A 198 25.15 -18.31 8.72
C PRO A 198 24.38 -19.49 9.32
N LEU A 199 24.29 -20.61 8.59
CA LEU A 199 23.61 -21.81 9.10
C LEU A 199 24.30 -22.39 10.34
N THR A 200 25.65 -22.31 10.39
CA THR A 200 26.45 -22.70 11.56
C THR A 200 27.60 -21.72 11.78
N SER A 201 28.33 -21.87 12.89
CA SER A 201 29.55 -21.10 13.18
C SER A 201 30.77 -21.53 12.35
N SER A 202 30.62 -22.45 11.39
CA SER A 202 31.71 -22.89 10.52
C SER A 202 32.25 -21.73 9.67
N LYS A 203 33.54 -21.79 9.32
CA LYS A 203 34.15 -20.80 8.42
C LYS A 203 33.46 -20.78 7.06
N ALA A 204 33.01 -21.93 6.56
CA ALA A 204 32.38 -22.05 5.25
C ALA A 204 31.03 -21.32 5.20
N ASP A 205 30.19 -21.49 6.22
CA ASP A 205 28.86 -20.86 6.29
C ASP A 205 28.96 -19.36 6.50
N ASN A 206 29.91 -18.92 7.34
CA ASN A 206 30.20 -17.49 7.51
C ASN A 206 30.63 -16.83 6.19
N LEU A 207 31.50 -17.49 5.41
CA LEU A 207 31.91 -16.99 4.10
C LEU A 207 30.77 -17.05 3.08
N ALA A 208 29.88 -18.04 3.15
CA ALA A 208 28.71 -18.12 2.29
C ALA A 208 27.73 -16.97 2.56
N ALA A 209 27.43 -16.70 3.83
CA ALA A 209 26.60 -15.57 4.24
C ALA A 209 27.22 -14.23 3.84
N GLN A 210 28.53 -14.07 4.00
CA GLN A 210 29.23 -12.86 3.55
C GLN A 210 29.11 -12.67 2.03
N ARG A 211 29.40 -13.71 1.24
CA ARG A 211 29.24 -13.63 -0.23
C ARG A 211 27.81 -13.28 -0.62
N ALA A 212 26.80 -13.82 0.04
CA ALA A 212 25.41 -13.48 -0.23
C ALA A 212 25.14 -11.98 0.01
N ARG A 213 25.65 -11.40 1.10
CA ARG A 213 25.57 -9.96 1.37
C ARG A 213 26.31 -9.13 0.32
N ASP A 214 27.51 -9.56 -0.07
CA ASP A 214 28.35 -8.86 -1.06
C ASP A 214 27.66 -8.78 -2.42
N PHE A 215 27.06 -9.88 -2.89
CA PHE A 215 26.32 -9.91 -4.17
C PHE A 215 24.98 -9.17 -4.11
N HIS A 216 24.34 -9.08 -2.94
CA HIS A 216 23.01 -8.48 -2.80
C HIS A 216 23.07 -6.94 -2.61
N ILE A 217 23.97 -6.46 -1.73
CA ILE A 217 24.17 -5.00 -1.49
C ILE A 217 25.54 -4.54 -1.94
N GLY A 218 26.59 -5.31 -1.67
CA GLY A 218 27.98 -4.89 -1.86
C GLY A 218 28.31 -4.49 -3.30
N CYS A 219 27.64 -5.07 -4.29
CA CYS A 219 27.78 -4.70 -5.70
C CYS A 219 27.30 -3.27 -6.01
N ILE A 220 26.42 -2.68 -5.19
CA ILE A 220 25.85 -1.33 -5.39
C ILE A 220 26.38 -0.34 -4.36
N SER A 221 26.69 -0.80 -3.15
CA SER A 221 27.35 -0.02 -2.10
C SER A 221 28.64 -0.74 -1.67
N PRO A 222 29.77 -0.50 -2.36
CA PRO A 222 31.04 -1.07 -1.95
C PRO A 222 31.42 -0.48 -0.59
N CYS A 223 31.47 -1.31 0.45
CA CYS A 223 32.09 -0.90 1.70
C CYS A 223 33.61 -0.86 1.47
N ASP A 224 34.17 0.34 1.31
CA ASP A 224 35.60 0.55 1.49
C ASP A 224 35.90 0.45 3.00
N CYS A 225 36.25 -0.74 3.47
CA CYS A 225 36.62 -1.00 4.86
C CYS A 225 38.07 -0.59 5.19
N SER A 226 38.68 0.36 4.46
CA SER A 226 40.04 0.82 4.73
C SER A 226 40.17 1.79 5.92
N HIS A 227 39.08 2.09 6.64
CA HIS A 227 39.08 3.05 7.76
C HIS A 227 38.29 2.60 9.02
N ILE A 228 38.30 1.31 9.37
CA ILE A 228 37.94 0.83 10.72
C ILE A 228 39.19 0.27 11.41
#